data_AF-A0A352WH81-F1
#
_entry.id   AF-A0A352WH81-F1
#
_cell.length_a   1.000
_cell.length_b   1.000
_cell.length_c   1.000
_cell.angle_alpha   90.00
_cell.angle_beta   90.00
_cell.angle_gamma   90.00
#
_symmetry.space_group_name_H-M   'P 1'
#
loop_
_entity.id
_entity.type
_entity.pdbx_description
1 polymer ?
#
loop_
_entity_poly.entity_id
_entity_poly.type
_entity_poly.pdbx_seq_one_letter_code
_entity_poly.pdbx_strand_id
1 'polypeptide(L)'
;MESGQRIRLRGKGEPSPNGGEPGDILLEVDIMEDERFRRDGIDIYTIVRIPYTTAVFGGEVIMHTLYGDVKCNIKECTQAGTQMRLKGKGMPVMGRNIYGDEYVT
;
A
#
# COMPACT_ATOMS: atom_id res chain seq x y z
N MET A 1 -2.59 -7.51 -5.80
CA MET A 1 -1.36 -7.67 -6.61
C MET A 1 -0.18 -7.75 -5.69
N GLU A 2 0.71 -8.71 -5.89
CA GLU A 2 1.93 -8.91 -5.09
C GLU A 2 3.13 -9.08 -6.04
N SER A 3 4.35 -8.84 -5.55
CA SER A 3 5.55 -9.12 -6.34
C SER A 3 5.61 -10.60 -6.71
N GLY A 4 6.10 -10.91 -7.91
CA GLY A 4 6.13 -12.27 -8.46
C GLY A 4 4.78 -12.75 -9.02
N GLN A 5 3.71 -11.96 -8.92
CA GLN A 5 2.45 -12.31 -9.57
C GLN A 5 2.62 -12.30 -11.09
N ARG A 6 2.19 -13.38 -11.74
CA ARG A 6 2.26 -13.54 -13.19
C ARG A 6 0.93 -13.26 -13.86
N ILE A 7 0.96 -12.48 -14.94
CA ILE A 7 -0.19 -12.17 -15.79
C ILE A 7 0.09 -12.75 -17.17
N ARG A 8 -0.82 -13.60 -17.65
CA ARG A 8 -0.74 -14.20 -18.99
C ARG A 8 -1.63 -13.43 -19.97
N LEU A 9 -1.02 -12.85 -21.00
CA LEU A 9 -1.73 -12.23 -22.11
C LEU A 9 -1.79 -13.23 -23.27
N ARG A 10 -2.97 -13.82 -23.47
CA ARG A 10 -3.18 -14.86 -24.48
C ARG A 10 -3.11 -14.29 -25.90
N GLY A 11 -2.37 -14.96 -26.79
CA GLY A 11 -2.27 -14.60 -28.21
C GLY A 11 -1.62 -13.24 -28.48
N LYS A 12 -0.88 -12.71 -27.50
CA LYS A 12 -0.12 -11.45 -27.61
C LYS A 12 1.37 -11.66 -27.72
N GLY A 13 1.84 -12.91 -27.69
CA GLY A 13 3.23 -13.27 -27.89
C GLY A 13 3.60 -13.29 -29.38
N GLU A 14 4.75 -13.91 -29.66
CA GLU A 14 5.31 -13.96 -31.00
C GLU A 14 4.36 -14.62 -32.01
N PRO A 15 4.26 -14.09 -33.25
CA PRO A 15 3.50 -14.71 -34.32
C PRO A 15 4.02 -16.11 -34.65
N SER A 16 3.11 -17.03 -34.95
CA SER A 16 3.50 -18.37 -35.39
C SER A 16 4.14 -18.31 -36.79
N PRO A 17 5.33 -18.90 -37.01
CA PRO A 17 5.97 -18.93 -38.33
C PRO A 17 5.12 -19.55 -39.44
N ASN A 18 4.16 -20.41 -39.08
CA ASN A 18 3.32 -21.16 -40.02
C ASN A 18 1.86 -20.66 -40.04
N GLY A 19 1.57 -19.45 -39.56
CA GLY A 19 0.23 -18.86 -39.59
C GLY A 19 -0.78 -19.43 -38.57
N GLY A 20 -0.30 -20.18 -37.57
CA GLY A 20 -1.10 -20.61 -36.42
C GLY A 20 -1.33 -19.49 -35.38
N GLU A 21 -1.99 -19.81 -34.27
CA GLU A 21 -2.21 -18.85 -33.19
C GLU A 21 -0.88 -18.29 -32.65
N PRO A 22 -0.78 -16.97 -32.39
CA PRO A 22 0.39 -16.37 -31.75
C PRO A 22 0.61 -16.96 -30.35
N GLY A 23 1.88 -16.93 -29.89
CA GLY A 23 2.23 -17.31 -28.52
C GLY A 23 1.62 -16.39 -27.46
N ASP A 24 2.04 -16.57 -26.21
CA ASP A 24 1.58 -15.76 -25.08
C ASP A 24 2.70 -14.92 -24.49
N ILE A 25 2.33 -13.78 -23.91
CA ILE A 25 3.24 -13.00 -23.06
C ILE A 25 2.94 -13.36 -21.61
N LEU A 26 3.99 -13.69 -20.85
CA LEU A 26 3.94 -13.69 -19.39
C LEU A 26 4.59 -12.41 -18.87
N LEU A 27 3.82 -11.62 -18.14
CA LEU A 27 4.31 -10.48 -17.37
C LEU A 27 4.47 -10.90 -15.92
N GLU A 28 5.60 -10.57 -15.30
CA GLU A 28 5.81 -10.71 -13.86
C GLU A 28 5.77 -9.33 -13.23
N VAL A 29 4.96 -9.18 -12.18
CA VAL A 29 4.84 -7.92 -11.44
C VAL A 29 5.99 -7.83 -10.46
N ASP A 30 6.76 -6.74 -10.54
CA ASP A 30 7.75 -6.39 -9.52
C ASP A 30 7.31 -5.09 -8.83
N ILE A 31 7.18 -5.14 -7.50
CA ILE A 31 6.78 -3.98 -6.69
C ILE A 31 8.05 -3.40 -6.08
N MET A 32 8.36 -2.16 -6.46
CA MET A 32 9.47 -1.41 -5.91
C MET A 32 9.20 -0.99 -4.46
N GLU A 33 10.26 -1.00 -3.65
CA GLU A 33 10.20 -0.48 -2.29
C GLU A 33 10.03 1.07 -2.29
N ASP A 34 9.22 1.59 -1.36
CA ASP A 34 9.07 3.02 -1.09
C ASP A 34 9.50 3.29 0.36
N GLU A 35 10.27 4.35 0.60
CA GLU A 35 10.76 4.69 1.93
C GLU A 35 9.66 5.11 2.90
N ARG A 36 8.53 5.60 2.38
CA ARG A 36 7.41 6.11 3.17
C ARG A 36 6.42 5.01 3.54
N PHE A 37 6.27 4.01 2.68
CA PHE A 37 5.25 2.97 2.80
C PHE A 37 5.87 1.59 2.76
N ARG A 38 5.76 0.87 3.88
CA ARG A 38 6.08 -0.55 3.94
C ARG A 38 4.80 -1.35 3.82
N ARG A 39 4.70 -2.19 2.80
CA ARG A 39 3.55 -3.07 2.60
C ARG A 39 3.79 -4.44 3.22
N ASP A 40 2.79 -4.95 3.94
CA ASP A 40 2.75 -6.33 4.41
C ASP A 40 1.37 -6.93 4.10
N GLY A 41 1.32 -7.82 3.11
CA GLY A 41 0.08 -8.37 2.58
C GLY A 41 -0.87 -7.29 2.04
N ILE A 42 -1.98 -7.08 2.76
CA ILE A 42 -3.00 -6.06 2.43
C ILE A 42 -2.85 -4.79 3.26
N ASP A 43 -2.02 -4.81 4.30
CA ASP A 43 -1.85 -3.68 5.21
C ASP A 43 -0.62 -2.84 4.82
N ILE A 44 -0.68 -1.57 5.18
CA ILE A 44 0.39 -0.60 4.94
C ILE A 44 0.91 -0.09 6.28
N TYR A 45 2.21 0.10 6.39
CA TYR A 45 2.88 0.59 7.59
C TYR A 45 3.66 1.85 7.23
N THR A 46 3.46 2.90 8.00
CA THR A 46 4.11 4.20 7.83
C THR A 46 4.67 4.69 9.16
N ILE A 47 5.74 5.49 9.08
CA ILE A 47 6.36 6.11 10.26
C ILE A 47 6.13 7.62 10.14
N VAL A 48 5.51 8.21 11.15
CA VAL A 48 5.21 9.65 11.16
C VAL A 48 5.90 10.32 12.33
N ARG A 49 6.64 11.38 12.02
CA ARG A 49 7.30 12.21 13.03
C ARG A 49 6.37 13.36 13.41
N ILE A 50 5.98 13.38 14.67
CA ILE A 50 5.18 14.47 15.24
C ILE A 50 6.03 15.37 16.14
N PRO A 51 5.72 16.67 16.26
CA PRO A 51 6.36 17.54 17.23
C PRO A 51 6.20 17.01 18.65
N TYR A 52 7.24 17.15 19.49
CA TYR A 52 7.19 16.73 20.89
C TYR A 52 6.05 17.42 21.66
N THR A 53 5.77 18.68 21.35
CA THR A 53 4.64 19.42 21.92
C THR A 53 3.30 18.77 21.63
N THR A 54 3.09 18.28 20.39
CA THR A 54 1.87 17.55 20.01
C THR A 54 1.80 16.18 20.66
N ALA A 55 2.93 15.49 20.84
CA ALA A 55 2.95 14.21 21.57
C ALA A 55 2.56 14.38 23.04
N VAL A 56 3.02 15.45 23.68
CA VAL A 56 2.75 15.73 25.11
C VAL A 56 1.35 16.31 25.32
N PHE A 57 0.96 17.35 24.59
CA PHE A 57 -0.30 18.07 24.81
C PHE A 57 -1.46 17.57 23.94
N GLY A 58 -1.20 16.63 23.03
CA GLY A 58 -2.15 16.23 22.00
C GLY A 58 -2.29 17.28 20.90
N GLY A 59 -3.12 16.98 19.90
CA GLY A 59 -3.41 17.89 18.80
C GLY A 59 -3.84 17.16 17.54
N GLU A 60 -3.99 17.91 16.45
CA GLU A 60 -4.32 17.37 15.14
C GLU A 60 -3.06 17.28 14.27
N VAL A 61 -2.86 16.14 13.62
CA VAL A 61 -1.77 15.89 12.67
C VAL A 61 -2.35 15.36 11.37
N ILE A 62 -1.78 15.79 10.25
CA ILE A 62 -2.14 15.28 8.92
C ILE A 62 -1.29 14.04 8.63
N MET A 63 -1.96 12.93 8.35
CA MET A 63 -1.36 11.68 7.92
C MET A 63 -1.48 11.55 6.41
N HIS A 64 -0.36 11.31 5.74
CA HIS A 64 -0.30 11.13 4.30
C HIS A 64 -0.51 9.65 3.95
N THR A 65 -1.68 9.33 3.39
CA THR A 65 -2.02 7.96 2.98
C THR A 65 -1.89 7.82 1.46
N LEU A 66 -1.91 6.59 0.95
CA LEU A 66 -1.98 6.32 -0.51
C LEU A 66 -3.23 6.91 -1.18
N TYR A 67 -4.25 7.24 -0.38
CA TYR A 67 -5.54 7.77 -0.82
C TYR A 67 -5.69 9.28 -0.56
N GLY A 68 -4.61 9.96 -0.22
CA GLY A 68 -4.59 11.36 0.17
C GLY A 68 -4.52 11.57 1.68
N ASP A 69 -4.72 12.81 2.09
CA ASP A 69 -4.48 13.25 3.46
C ASP A 69 -5.65 12.93 4.39
N VAL A 70 -5.33 12.47 5.60
CA VAL A 70 -6.31 12.20 6.66
C VAL A 70 -5.90 12.97 7.90
N LYS A 71 -6.83 13.71 8.50
CA LYS A 71 -6.62 14.37 9.78
C LYS A 71 -6.79 13.37 10.92
N CYS A 72 -5.81 13.31 11.81
CA CYS A 72 -5.80 12.41 12.96
C CYS A 72 -5.59 13.19 14.24
N ASN A 73 -6.40 12.89 15.24
CA ASN A 73 -6.24 13.43 16.59
C ASN A 73 -5.23 12.57 17.37
N ILE A 74 -4.13 13.19 17.76
CA ILE A 74 -3.14 12.65 18.68
C ILE A 74 -3.61 12.96 20.10
N LYS A 75 -3.66 11.93 20.94
CA LYS A 75 -3.99 12.10 22.37
C LYS A 75 -2.80 12.73 23.09
N GLU A 76 -3.09 13.47 24.14
CA GLU A 76 -2.05 13.91 25.08
C GLU A 76 -1.27 12.72 25.64
N CYS A 77 0.00 12.96 25.98
CA CYS A 77 0.92 11.95 26.48
C CYS A 77 1.13 10.73 25.57
N THR A 78 0.97 10.87 24.25
CA THR A 78 1.26 9.81 23.27
C THR A 78 2.75 9.47 23.28
N GLN A 79 3.06 8.18 23.41
CA GLN A 79 4.44 7.70 23.48
C GLN A 79 5.01 7.41 22.09
N ALA A 80 6.34 7.48 21.96
CA ALA A 80 7.02 7.04 20.74
C ALA A 80 6.76 5.54 20.50
N GLY A 81 6.53 5.15 19.25
CA GLY A 81 6.18 3.77 18.90
C GLY A 81 4.69 3.42 19.11
N THR A 82 3.86 4.40 19.49
CA THR A 82 2.41 4.16 19.58
C THR A 82 1.84 3.95 18.18
N GLN A 83 1.24 2.79 17.96
CA GLN A 83 0.65 2.45 16.68
C GLN A 83 -0.82 2.91 16.60
N MET A 84 -1.16 3.67 15.56
CA MET A 84 -2.51 4.10 15.24
C MET A 84 -3.01 3.43 13.97
N ARG A 85 -4.28 3.03 13.93
CA ARG A 85 -4.89 2.35 12.79
C ARG A 85 -5.81 3.27 11.99
N LEU A 86 -5.50 3.48 10.73
CA LEU A 86 -6.35 4.13 9.73
C LEU A 86 -7.10 3.05 8.95
N LYS A 87 -8.35 2.83 9.34
CA LYS A 87 -9.18 1.75 8.79
C LYS A 87 -9.46 1.96 7.30
N GLY A 88 -9.26 0.92 6.49
CA GLY A 88 -9.54 0.94 5.05
C GLY A 88 -8.57 1.78 4.22
N LYS A 89 -7.39 2.10 4.77
CA LYS A 89 -6.32 2.85 4.10
C LYS A 89 -5.13 1.99 3.68
N GLY A 90 -5.25 0.67 3.80
CA GLY A 90 -4.32 -0.30 3.22
C GLY A 90 -4.65 -0.63 1.76
N MET A 91 -4.02 -1.68 1.22
CA MET A 91 -4.15 -2.08 -0.18
C MET A 91 -5.51 -2.71 -0.51
N PRO A 92 -5.99 -2.56 -1.75
CA PRO A 92 -7.20 -3.23 -2.21
C PRO A 92 -6.96 -4.73 -2.41
N VAL A 93 -7.95 -5.54 -2.01
CA VAL A 93 -7.98 -6.98 -2.29
C VAL A 93 -8.50 -7.20 -3.71
N MET A 94 -7.74 -7.92 -4.55
CA MET A 94 -8.16 -8.12 -5.95
C MET A 94 -9.50 -8.86 -6.05
N GLY A 95 -10.39 -8.35 -6.90
CA GLY A 95 -11.70 -8.95 -7.15
C GLY A 95 -12.72 -8.75 -6.03
N ARG A 96 -12.40 -7.97 -4.99
CA ARG A 96 -13.33 -7.62 -3.90
C ARG A 96 -13.26 -6.13 -3.60
N ASN A 97 -14.36 -5.54 -3.13
CA ASN A 97 -14.39 -4.16 -2.64
C ASN A 97 -13.98 -4.10 -1.16
N ILE A 98 -12.84 -4.71 -0.83
CA ILE A 98 -12.29 -4.80 0.53
C ILE A 98 -10.87 -4.22 0.48
N TYR A 99 -10.54 -3.42 1.50
CA TYR A 99 -9.24 -2.79 1.68
C TYR A 99 -8.65 -3.26 3.00
N GLY A 100 -7.32 -3.38 3.05
CA GLY A 100 -6.60 -3.50 4.31
C GLY A 100 -6.59 -2.18 5.09
N ASP A 101 -5.82 -2.15 6.17
CA ASP A 101 -5.67 -0.99 7.03
C ASP A 101 -4.26 -0.38 6.86
N GLU A 102 -4.14 0.91 7.18
CA GLU A 102 -2.83 1.55 7.34
C GLU A 102 -2.52 1.70 8.84
N TYR A 103 -1.31 1.32 9.23
CA TYR A 103 -0.81 1.45 10.58
C TYR A 103 0.30 2.49 10.62
N VAL A 104 0.03 3.58 11.31
CA VAL A 104 0.95 4.69 11.51
C VAL A 104 1.65 4.51 12.85
N THR A 105 2.99 4.60 12.87
CA THR A 105 3.81 4.53 14.09
C THR A 105 4.56 5.83 14.34
#